data_AF-A0A8J6MVD2-F1
#
_entry.id   AF-A0A8J6MVD2-F1
#
_cell.length_a   1.000
_cell.length_b   1.000
_cell.length_c   1.000
_cell.angle_alpha   90.00
_cell.angle_beta   90.00
_cell.angle_gamma   90.00
#
_symmetry.space_group_name_H-M   'P 1'
#
loop_
_entity.id
_entity.type
_entity.pdbx_description
1 polymer ?
#
loop_
_entity_poly.entity_id
_entity_poly.type
_entity_poly.pdbx_seq_one_letter_code
_entity_poly.pdbx_strand_id
1 'polypeptide(L)'
;KFGYMLSSDGLEWSEPILIDLDQHPNKWWGLTRTPLGLVKEGNQTYTLYFSAYNLNFYDIPDIWSAKTDDVFNGYFASIGFIRLSLY
;
A
#
# COMPACT_ATOMS: atom_id res chain seq x y z
N LYS A 1 -5.52 -0.03 3.47
CA LYS A 1 -6.10 -1.30 2.98
C LYS A 1 -5.69 -1.53 1.53
N PHE A 2 -5.44 -2.77 1.13
CA PHE A 2 -5.19 -3.14 -0.28
C PHE A 2 -6.25 -4.15 -0.74
N GLY A 3 -6.81 -3.94 -1.91
CA GLY A 3 -7.69 -4.91 -2.56
C GLY A 3 -6.91 -5.72 -3.59
N TYR A 4 -7.20 -7.01 -3.71
CA TYR A 4 -6.78 -7.81 -4.84
C TYR A 4 -7.91 -8.73 -5.32
N MET A 5 -7.85 -9.09 -6.59
CA MET A 5 -8.69 -10.10 -7.23
C MET A 5 -7.77 -11.06 -7.98
N LEU A 6 -8.20 -12.32 -8.13
CA LEU A 6 -7.47 -13.34 -8.85
C LEU A 6 -8.18 -13.61 -10.18
N SER A 7 -7.40 -13.79 -11.25
CA SER A 7 -7.89 -14.23 -12.54
C SER A 7 -6.85 -15.12 -13.20
N SER A 8 -7.27 -16.25 -13.75
CA SER A 8 -6.39 -17.16 -14.50
C SER A 8 -6.32 -16.83 -15.98
N ASP A 9 -7.30 -16.10 -16.51
CA ASP A 9 -7.44 -15.77 -17.94
C ASP A 9 -7.42 -14.26 -18.22
N GLY A 10 -7.47 -13.42 -17.18
CA GLY A 10 -7.56 -11.97 -17.27
C GLY A 10 -8.95 -11.44 -17.62
N LEU A 11 -9.95 -12.31 -17.79
CA LEU A 11 -11.32 -11.97 -18.19
C LEU A 11 -12.29 -12.14 -17.03
N GLU A 12 -12.25 -13.30 -16.38
CA GLU A 12 -13.08 -13.62 -15.22
C GLU A 12 -12.27 -13.40 -13.94
N TRP A 13 -12.79 -12.58 -13.05
CA TRP A 13 -12.11 -12.17 -11.81
C TRP A 13 -12.87 -12.70 -10.61
N SER A 14 -12.13 -13.11 -9.57
CA SER A 14 -12.71 -13.46 -8.28
C SER A 14 -13.35 -12.25 -7.61
N GLU A 15 -14.17 -12.51 -6.59
CA GLU A 15 -14.58 -11.47 -5.65
C GLU A 15 -13.35 -10.76 -5.04
N PRO A 16 -13.46 -9.46 -4.73
CA PRO A 16 -12.37 -8.68 -4.19
C PRO A 16 -12.05 -9.11 -2.75
N ILE A 17 -10.77 -9.38 -2.51
CA ILE A 17 -10.24 -9.66 -1.17
C ILE A 17 -9.57 -8.39 -0.66
N LEU A 18 -9.95 -7.96 0.55
CA LEU A 18 -9.38 -6.80 1.21
C LEU A 18 -8.36 -7.22 2.27
N ILE A 19 -7.15 -6.72 2.13
CA ILE A 19 -6.08 -6.84 3.11
C ILE A 19 -6.07 -5.56 3.95
N ASP A 20 -6.38 -5.71 5.23
CA ASP A 20 -6.20 -4.63 6.20
C ASP A 20 -4.76 -4.63 6.73
N LEU A 21 -4.10 -3.48 6.60
CA LEU A 21 -2.73 -3.28 7.05
C LEU A 21 -2.64 -2.21 8.13
N ASP A 22 -3.77 -1.63 8.55
CA ASP A 22 -3.75 -0.50 9.48
C ASP A 22 -3.26 -0.91 10.87
N GLN A 23 -3.43 -2.18 11.22
CA GLN A 23 -2.97 -2.80 12.47
C GLN A 23 -1.66 -3.58 12.31
N HIS A 24 -0.94 -3.44 11.19
CA HIS A 24 0.30 -4.18 10.99
C HIS A 24 1.38 -3.71 11.98
N PRO A 25 2.04 -4.60 12.74
CA PRO A 25 2.90 -4.23 13.88
C PRO A 25 4.10 -3.36 13.49
N ASN A 26 4.58 -3.48 12.25
CA ASN A 26 5.70 -2.70 11.71
C ASN A 26 5.26 -1.62 10.71
N LYS A 27 4.04 -1.08 10.85
CA LYS A 27 3.53 0.00 9.99
C LYS A 27 4.39 1.25 10.21
N TRP A 28 5.11 1.65 9.17
CA TRP A 28 5.90 2.90 9.15
C TRP A 28 5.25 3.99 8.28
N TRP A 29 4.23 3.65 7.51
CA TRP A 29 3.57 4.53 6.56
C TRP A 29 2.28 5.14 7.11
N GLY A 30 2.04 6.41 6.77
CA GLY A 30 0.77 7.10 7.01
C GLY A 30 -0.21 6.95 5.84
N LEU A 31 0.31 6.84 4.61
CA LEU A 31 -0.51 6.73 3.40
C LEU A 31 0.04 5.68 2.44
N THR A 32 -0.68 4.57 2.29
CA THR A 32 -0.41 3.57 1.25
C THR A 32 -0.87 4.08 -0.12
N ARG A 33 -0.11 3.81 -1.18
CA ARG A 33 -0.47 4.10 -2.57
C ARG A 33 -0.52 2.81 -3.37
N THR A 34 0.03 2.78 -4.58
CA THR A 34 -0.16 1.72 -5.57
C THR A 34 0.39 0.39 -5.04
N PRO A 35 -0.42 -0.69 -5.00
CA PRO A 35 0.13 -2.04 -4.87
C PRO A 35 0.97 -2.33 -6.12
N LEU A 36 2.25 -2.60 -5.92
CA LEU A 36 3.21 -2.82 -7.01
C LEU A 36 3.22 -4.28 -7.46
N GLY A 37 2.99 -5.21 -6.53
CA GLY A 37 2.92 -6.63 -6.85
C GLY A 37 2.68 -7.50 -5.63
N LEU A 38 2.07 -8.66 -5.88
CA LEU A 38 1.88 -9.72 -4.91
C LEU A 38 2.67 -10.95 -5.41
N VAL A 39 3.83 -11.20 -4.81
CA VAL A 39 4.72 -12.29 -5.21
C VAL A 39 4.41 -13.52 -4.35
N LYS A 40 4.17 -14.67 -4.98
CA LYS A 40 3.95 -15.93 -4.25
C LYS A 40 5.29 -16.52 -3.83
N GLU A 41 5.46 -16.74 -2.53
CA GLU A 41 6.67 -17.33 -1.92
C GLU A 41 6.55 -18.85 -1.69
N GLY A 42 5.34 -19.41 -1.89
CA GLY A 42 5.01 -20.81 -1.57
C GLY A 42 4.30 -20.95 -0.22
N ASN A 43 3.74 -22.13 0.07
CA ASN A 43 3.01 -22.40 1.32
C ASN A 43 2.02 -21.30 1.72
N GLN A 44 1.16 -20.87 0.79
CA GLN A 44 0.14 -19.83 1.04
C GLN A 44 0.71 -18.48 1.50
N THR A 45 2.01 -18.29 1.31
CA THR A 45 2.74 -17.10 1.72
C THR A 45 3.00 -16.22 0.51
N TYR A 46 2.81 -14.92 0.70
CA TYR A 46 2.95 -13.91 -0.33
C TYR A 46 3.74 -12.72 0.20
N THR A 47 4.53 -12.08 -0.66
CA THR A 47 5.14 -10.78 -0.38
C THR A 47 4.40 -9.72 -1.18
N LEU A 48 3.72 -8.81 -0.47
CA LEU A 48 3.09 -7.64 -1.07
C LEU A 48 4.10 -6.50 -1.09
N TYR A 49 4.40 -5.99 -2.28
CA TYR A 49 5.16 -4.75 -2.50
C TYR A 49 4.20 -3.61 -2.80
N PHE A 50 4.45 -2.45 -2.23
CA PHE A 50 3.62 -1.26 -2.44
C PHE A 50 4.43 0.02 -2.29
N SER A 51 3.97 1.09 -2.94
CA SER A 51 4.48 2.43 -2.65
C SER A 51 3.72 3.04 -1.47
N ALA A 52 4.42 3.79 -0.63
CA ALA A 52 3.81 4.50 0.49
C ALA A 52 4.57 5.76 0.86
N TYR A 53 3.86 6.69 1.49
CA TYR A 53 4.43 7.83 2.19
C TYR A 53 4.51 7.53 3.69
N ASN A 54 5.60 7.98 4.32
CA ASN A 54 5.77 7.85 5.77
C ASN A 54 4.65 8.55 6.56
N LEU A 55 4.10 9.63 6.03
CA LEU A 55 2.99 10.39 6.62
C LEU A 55 1.86 10.56 5.59
N ASN A 56 0.65 10.85 6.09
CA ASN A 56 -0.48 11.15 5.25
C ASN A 56 -0.47 12.64 4.86
N PHE A 57 -0.13 12.95 3.61
CA PHE A 57 -0.06 14.34 3.17
C PHE A 57 -1.44 15.02 3.05
N TYR A 58 -2.55 14.27 3.06
CA TYR A 58 -3.90 14.86 3.14
C TYR A 58 -4.15 15.56 4.48
N ASP A 59 -3.35 15.27 5.50
CA ASP A 59 -3.42 15.93 6.81
C ASP A 59 -2.75 17.32 6.81
N ILE A 60 -2.04 17.68 5.72
CA ILE A 60 -1.45 19.01 5.57
C ILE A 60 -2.57 20.01 5.18
N PRO A 61 -2.81 21.07 5.98
CA PRO A 61 -3.80 22.09 5.65
C PRO A 61 -3.47 22.76 4.30
N ASP A 62 -4.50 22.93 3.47
CA ASP A 62 -4.40 23.62 2.18
C ASP A 62 -3.28 23.09 1.26
N ILE A 63 -2.98 21.78 1.32
CA ILE A 63 -1.89 21.15 0.56
C ILE A 63 -1.95 21.43 -0.95
N TRP A 64 -3.15 21.52 -1.52
CA TRP A 64 -3.36 21.82 -2.94
C TRP A 64 -3.11 23.28 -3.33
N SER A 65 -2.99 24.16 -2.33
CA SER A 65 -2.68 25.58 -2.48
C SER A 65 -1.22 25.90 -2.16
N ALA A 66 -0.43 24.91 -1.73
CA ALA A 66 0.97 25.08 -1.40
C ALA A 66 1.75 25.69 -2.58
N LYS A 67 2.62 26.66 -2.27
CA LYS A 67 3.45 27.36 -3.26
C LYS A 67 4.88 26.85 -3.30
N THR A 68 5.31 26.11 -2.29
CA THR A 68 6.64 25.50 -2.17
C THR A 68 6.52 24.08 -1.63
N ASP A 69 7.56 23.29 -1.87
CA ASP A 69 7.63 21.90 -1.40
C ASP A 69 7.99 21.78 0.08
N ASP A 70 8.24 22.90 0.79
CA ASP A 70 8.57 22.91 2.22
C ASP A 70 7.48 22.30 3.09
N VAL A 71 6.24 22.29 2.60
CA VAL A 71 5.10 21.60 3.23
C VAL A 71 5.33 20.09 3.38
N PHE A 72 6.23 19.52 2.57
CA PHE A 72 6.64 18.12 2.62
C PHE A 72 7.93 17.90 3.41
N ASN A 73 8.42 18.89 4.18
CA ASN A 73 9.59 18.68 5.04
C ASN A 73 9.32 17.55 6.05
N GLY A 74 10.18 16.53 6.04
CA GLY A 74 10.00 15.31 6.85
C GLY A 74 9.08 14.26 6.23
N TYR A 75 8.48 14.53 5.06
CA TYR A 75 7.78 13.54 4.26
C TYR A 75 8.76 12.85 3.32
N PHE A 76 8.57 11.54 3.14
CA PHE A 76 9.26 10.78 2.11
C PHE A 76 8.35 9.69 1.55
N ALA A 77 8.59 9.36 0.28
CA ALA A 77 8.02 8.18 -0.35
C ALA A 77 9.05 7.05 -0.36
N SER A 78 8.61 5.84 -0.13
CA SER A 78 9.45 4.64 -0.29
C SER A 78 8.61 3.44 -0.71
N ILE A 79 9.29 2.36 -1.06
CA ILE A 79 8.69 1.06 -1.28
C ILE A 79 8.60 0.34 0.07
N GLY A 80 7.39 -0.04 0.45
CA GLY A 80 7.13 -0.96 1.54
C GLY A 80 6.98 -2.39 1.03
N PHE A 81 7.31 -3.36 1.88
CA PHE A 81 6.98 -4.75 1.64
C PHE A 81 6.43 -5.39 2.92
N ILE A 82 5.46 -6.29 2.76
CA ILE A 82 4.86 -7.05 3.86
C ILE A 82 4.72 -8.50 3.43
N ARG A 83 5.06 -9.41 4.34
CA ARG A 83 4.81 -10.83 4.18
C ARG A 83 3.42 -11.16 4.72
N LEU A 84 2.60 -11.77 3.88
CA LEU A 84 1.22 -12.14 4.15
C LEU A 84 1.08 -13.66 4.11
N SER A 85 0.23 -14.19 4.97
CA SER A 85 -0.29 -15.57 4.85
C SER A 85 -1.75 -15.46 4.43
N LEU A 86 -2.07 -15.92 3.23
CA LEU A 86 -3.41 -15.81 2.64
C LEU A 86 -3.99 -17.24 2.52
N TYR A 87 -5.16 -17.46 3.10
CA TYR A 87 -5.87 -18.75 3.11
C TYR A 87 -6.61 -19.00 1.79
#